data_AF-A0A1V1PPG7-F1
#
_entry.id   AF-A0A1V1PPG7-F1
#
_cell.length_a   1.000
_cell.length_b   1.000
_cell.length_c   1.000
_cell.angle_alpha   90.00
_cell.angle_beta   90.00
_cell.angle_gamma   90.00
#
_symmetry.space_group_name_H-M   'P 1'
#
loop_
_entity.id
_entity.type
_entity.pdbx_description
1 polymer ?
#
loop_
_entity_poly.entity_id
_entity_poly.type
_entity_poly.pdbx_seq_one_letter_code
_entity_poly.pdbx_strand_id
1 'polypeptide(L)'
;MTENRPNENETWTDALPGLDLLHEMHFGVRDLDGVARVAGMLGAGGAELDTMVLNRAAAGALTARCRVKGLSPQGARDLLGALATAGAVQAPLSVEHLMLARGERP
;
A
#
# COMPACT_ATOMS: atom_id res chain seq x y z
N MET A 1 4.96 -26.58 16.08
CA MET A 1 4.30 -26.82 14.77
C MET A 1 3.86 -25.47 14.25
N THR A 2 4.70 -24.84 13.44
CA THR A 2 4.32 -23.65 12.68
C THR A 2 3.59 -24.14 11.44
N GLU A 3 2.28 -23.94 11.43
CA GLU A 3 1.40 -24.19 10.29
C GLU A 3 1.91 -23.33 9.14
N ASN A 4 2.39 -23.97 8.07
CA ASN A 4 2.81 -23.30 6.84
C ASN A 4 1.55 -22.83 6.12
N ARG A 5 0.95 -21.72 6.59
CA ARG A 5 -0.17 -21.10 5.92
C ARG A 5 0.35 -20.59 4.57
N PRO A 6 -0.27 -20.98 3.45
CA PRO A 6 0.12 -20.44 2.15
C PRO A 6 0.13 -18.93 2.23
N ASN A 7 1.17 -18.30 1.67
CA ASN A 7 1.23 -16.86 1.55
C ASN A 7 -0.02 -16.42 0.79
N GLU A 8 -0.90 -15.64 1.43
CA GLU A 8 -2.15 -15.22 0.81
C GLU A 8 -1.93 -14.49 -0.53
N ASN A 9 -0.72 -13.93 -0.75
CA ASN A 9 -0.36 -13.36 -2.05
C ASN A 9 -0.37 -14.40 -3.17
N GLU A 10 0.13 -15.61 -2.91
CA GLU A 10 0.21 -16.69 -3.89
C GLU A 10 -1.20 -17.15 -4.26
N THR A 11 -2.10 -17.29 -3.29
CA THR A 11 -3.47 -17.78 -3.54
C THR A 11 -4.34 -16.87 -4.41
N TRP A 12 -4.16 -15.54 -4.37
CA TRP A 12 -4.92 -14.64 -5.25
C TRP A 12 -4.36 -14.57 -6.67
N THR A 13 -3.03 -14.58 -6.82
CA THR A 13 -2.39 -14.56 -8.14
C THR A 13 -2.50 -15.90 -8.87
N ASP A 14 -2.54 -17.01 -8.13
CA ASP A 14 -2.70 -18.35 -8.69
C ASP A 14 -4.15 -18.59 -9.19
N ALA A 15 -5.13 -17.96 -8.56
CA ALA A 15 -6.53 -18.05 -8.96
C ALA A 15 -6.86 -17.27 -10.25
N LEU A 16 -6.06 -16.25 -10.58
CA LEU A 16 -6.27 -15.38 -11.74
C LEU A 16 -4.94 -15.19 -12.51
N PRO A 17 -4.49 -16.23 -13.23
CA PRO A 17 -3.23 -16.19 -13.95
C PRO A 17 -3.22 -15.06 -14.98
N GLY A 18 -2.11 -14.32 -15.03
CA GLY A 18 -1.94 -13.18 -15.93
C GLY A 18 -2.47 -11.85 -15.39
N LEU A 19 -2.96 -11.80 -14.15
CA LEU A 19 -3.22 -10.55 -13.44
C LEU A 19 -2.15 -10.28 -12.38
N ASP A 20 -1.90 -9.00 -12.13
CA ASP A 20 -1.13 -8.52 -10.99
C ASP A 20 -2.09 -7.87 -9.99
N LEU A 21 -1.85 -8.16 -8.71
CA LEU A 21 -2.54 -7.53 -7.59
C LEU A 21 -1.75 -6.30 -7.13
N LEU A 22 -2.42 -5.16 -7.11
CA LEU A 22 -1.92 -3.90 -6.60
C LEU A 22 -2.86 -3.37 -5.52
N HIS A 23 -2.34 -2.47 -4.70
CA HIS A 23 -3.10 -1.78 -3.67
C HIS A 23 -2.92 -0.29 -3.81
N GLU A 24 -4.03 0.43 -3.98
CA GLU A 24 -4.04 1.88 -3.93
C GLU A 24 -4.47 2.33 -2.54
N MET A 25 -3.55 2.98 -1.84
CA MET A 25 -3.77 3.47 -0.48
C MET A 25 -3.98 4.97 -0.51
N HIS A 26 -5.02 5.45 0.18
CA HIS A 26 -5.27 6.87 0.38
C HIS A 26 -5.13 7.24 1.84
N PHE A 27 -4.32 8.26 2.11
CA PHE A 27 -4.14 8.78 3.46
C PHE A 27 -3.71 10.24 3.52
N GLY A 28 -3.95 10.90 4.64
CA GLY A 28 -3.38 12.21 4.93
C GLY A 28 -1.95 12.09 5.50
N VAL A 29 -1.10 13.07 5.21
CA VAL A 29 0.21 13.28 5.85
C VAL A 29 0.36 14.74 6.26
N ARG A 30 1.11 15.00 7.34
CA ARG A 30 1.28 16.36 7.88
C ARG A 30 2.23 17.21 7.05
N ASP A 31 3.32 16.62 6.60
CA ASP A 31 4.42 17.29 5.94
C ASP A 31 5.20 16.29 5.06
N LEU A 32 6.24 16.77 4.39
CA LEU A 32 7.10 15.94 3.54
C LEU A 32 7.97 14.97 4.34
N ASP A 33 8.28 15.26 5.61
CA ASP A 33 9.01 14.34 6.48
C ASP A 33 8.15 13.11 6.81
N GLY A 34 6.84 13.32 6.98
CA GLY A 34 5.84 12.25 7.07
C GLY A 34 5.84 11.34 5.84
N VAL A 35 6.02 11.90 4.64
CA VAL A 35 6.12 11.12 3.39
C VAL A 35 7.34 10.21 3.42
N ALA A 36 8.50 10.72 3.82
CA ALA A 36 9.72 9.91 3.91
C ALA A 36 9.56 8.75 4.91
N ARG A 37 8.91 9.01 6.06
CA ARG A 37 8.58 7.96 7.05
C ARG A 37 7.65 6.90 6.47
N VAL A 38 6.61 7.31 5.75
CA VAL A 38 5.69 6.38 5.06
C VAL A 38 6.46 5.51 4.08
N ALA A 39 7.28 6.10 3.20
CA ALA A 39 8.06 5.33 2.22
C ALA A 39 8.99 4.31 2.89
N GLY A 40 9.66 4.69 4.00
CA GLY A 40 10.50 3.78 4.78
C GLY A 40 9.70 2.63 5.39
N MET A 41 8.51 2.90 5.94
CA MET A 41 7.65 1.87 6.51
C MET A 41 7.04 0.95 5.44
N LEU A 42 6.70 1.48 4.26
CA LEU A 42 6.26 0.66 3.11
C LEU A 42 7.35 -0.34 2.72
N GLY A 43 8.58 0.12 2.53
CA GLY A 43 9.72 -0.74 2.19
C GLY A 43 10.02 -1.78 3.28
N ALA A 44 10.00 -1.38 4.56
CA ALA A 44 10.20 -2.30 5.69
C ALA A 44 9.08 -3.34 5.81
N GLY A 45 7.86 -3.01 5.38
CA GLY A 45 6.71 -3.92 5.33
C GLY A 45 6.70 -4.84 4.11
N GLY A 46 7.72 -4.79 3.24
CA GLY A 46 7.80 -5.60 2.03
C GLY A 46 6.94 -5.10 0.86
N ALA A 47 6.37 -3.90 0.96
CA ALA A 47 5.67 -3.27 -0.16
C ALA A 47 6.68 -2.69 -1.17
N GLU A 48 6.44 -3.00 -2.44
CA GLU A 48 7.08 -2.29 -3.54
C GLU A 48 6.21 -1.08 -3.91
N LEU A 49 6.73 0.13 -3.69
CA LEU A 49 6.07 1.37 -4.07
C LEU A 49 6.25 1.62 -5.57
N ASP A 50 5.14 1.62 -6.31
CA ASP A 50 5.11 1.89 -7.75
C ASP A 50 4.98 3.40 -8.01
N THR A 51 3.98 4.03 -7.40
CA THR A 51 3.70 5.45 -7.58
C THR A 51 3.20 6.07 -6.28
N MET A 52 3.56 7.33 -6.04
CA MET A 52 3.02 8.14 -4.94
C MET A 52 2.70 9.54 -5.46
N VAL A 53 1.44 9.93 -5.34
CA VAL A 53 0.93 11.25 -5.71
C VAL A 53 0.59 12.00 -4.43
N LEU A 54 1.20 13.17 -4.26
CA LEU A 54 0.93 14.07 -3.14
C LEU A 54 0.09 15.24 -3.63
N ASN A 55 -1.01 15.52 -2.96
CA ASN A 55 -1.87 16.66 -3.21
C ASN A 55 -1.89 17.57 -1.98
N ARG A 56 -1.93 18.88 -2.21
CA ARG A 56 -2.20 19.83 -1.12
C ARG A 56 -3.69 19.83 -0.82
N ALA A 57 -4.03 19.66 0.44
CA ALA A 57 -5.36 19.83 0.99
C ALA A 57 -5.52 21.21 1.65
N ALA A 58 -6.74 21.50 2.09
CA ALA A 58 -7.04 22.73 2.83
C ALA A 58 -6.20 22.81 4.12
N ALA A 59 -5.95 24.04 4.59
CA ALA A 59 -5.19 24.32 5.82
C ALA A 59 -3.74 23.78 5.85
N GLY A 60 -3.12 23.58 4.69
CA GLY A 60 -1.70 23.20 4.60
C GLY A 60 -1.42 21.71 4.80
N ALA A 61 -2.46 20.88 4.96
CA ALA A 61 -2.31 19.43 5.02
C ALA A 61 -1.95 18.84 3.64
N LEU A 62 -1.37 17.64 3.63
CA LEU A 62 -1.12 16.86 2.42
C LEU A 62 -2.01 15.61 2.42
N THR A 63 -2.47 15.21 1.25
CA THR A 63 -3.03 13.88 1.01
C THR A 63 -2.13 13.12 0.06
N ALA A 64 -1.98 11.83 0.31
CA ALA A 64 -1.20 10.92 -0.49
C ALA A 64 -2.12 9.85 -1.06
N ARG A 65 -1.92 9.56 -2.34
CA ARG A 65 -2.38 8.36 -3.01
C ARG A 65 -1.15 7.59 -3.43
N CYS A 66 -0.96 6.38 -2.92
CA CYS A 66 0.15 5.54 -3.34
C CYS A 66 -0.32 4.17 -3.85
N ARG A 67 0.31 3.72 -4.92
CA ARG A 67 0.14 2.38 -5.46
C ARG A 67 1.30 1.51 -5.03
N VAL A 68 0.98 0.39 -4.41
CA VAL A 68 1.97 -0.59 -3.96
C VAL A 68 1.60 -1.98 -4.46
N LYS A 69 2.59 -2.87 -4.50
CA LYS A 69 2.44 -4.30 -4.82
C LYS A 69 3.31 -5.14 -3.87
N GLY A 70 3.22 -6.45 -3.97
CA GLY A 70 4.00 -7.38 -3.13
C GLY A 70 3.37 -7.66 -1.75
N LEU A 71 2.17 -7.17 -1.51
CA LEU A 71 1.40 -7.43 -0.28
C LEU A 71 0.13 -8.23 -0.58
N SER A 72 -0.45 -8.80 0.48
CA SER A 72 -1.78 -9.40 0.42
C SER A 72 -2.83 -8.32 0.62
N PRO A 73 -4.10 -8.54 0.26
CA PRO A 73 -5.16 -7.61 0.61
C PRO A 73 -5.22 -7.30 2.10
N GLN A 74 -4.99 -8.31 2.96
CA GLN A 74 -4.94 -8.12 4.41
C GLN A 74 -3.64 -7.40 4.83
N GLY A 75 -2.49 -7.81 4.28
CA GLY A 75 -1.20 -7.15 4.56
C GLY A 75 -1.20 -5.66 4.21
N ALA A 76 -1.88 -5.26 3.13
CA ALA A 76 -2.06 -3.87 2.78
C ALA A 76 -2.87 -3.08 3.83
N ARG A 77 -3.93 -3.68 4.37
CA ARG A 77 -4.75 -3.09 5.45
C ARG A 77 -3.96 -2.99 6.75
N ASP A 78 -3.26 -4.05 7.11
CA ASP A 78 -2.43 -4.11 8.33
C ASP A 78 -1.32 -3.07 8.27
N LEU A 79 -0.67 -2.90 7.10
CA LEU A 79 0.35 -1.89 6.89
C LEU A 79 -0.22 -0.46 7.00
N LEU A 80 -1.39 -0.19 6.40
CA LEU A 80 -2.06 1.10 6.57
C LEU A 80 -2.45 1.37 8.03
N GLY A 81 -2.90 0.33 8.74
CA GLY A 81 -3.15 0.38 10.19
C GLY A 81 -1.90 0.72 10.98
N ALA A 82 -0.78 0.05 10.70
CA ALA A 82 0.50 0.28 11.36
C ALA A 82 1.03 1.71 11.12
N LEU A 83 0.90 2.23 9.88
CA LEU A 83 1.22 3.62 9.54
C LEU A 83 0.39 4.60 10.39
N ALA A 84 -0.90 4.32 10.57
CA ALA A 84 -1.78 5.16 11.37
C ALA A 84 -1.44 5.09 12.86
N THR A 85 -1.19 3.90 13.41
CA THR A 85 -0.76 3.70 14.81
C THR A 85 0.57 4.38 15.10
N ALA A 86 1.51 4.40 14.14
CA ALA A 86 2.77 5.12 14.25
C ALA A 86 2.63 6.65 14.13
N GLY A 87 1.42 7.16 13.85
CA GLY A 87 1.16 8.59 13.63
C GLY A 87 1.82 9.15 12.37
N ALA A 88 2.24 8.26 11.44
CA ALA A 88 2.83 8.64 10.16
C ALA A 88 1.75 9.14 9.17
N VAL A 89 0.53 8.63 9.31
CA VAL A 89 -0.60 9.00 8.47
C VAL A 89 -1.83 9.37 9.31
N GLN A 90 -2.77 10.09 8.70
CA GLN A 90 -4.02 10.53 9.30
C GLN A 90 -5.19 10.30 8.32
N ALA A 91 -6.41 10.40 8.84
CA ALA A 91 -7.62 10.25 8.04
C ALA A 91 -7.68 11.25 6.86
N PRO A 92 -8.35 10.89 5.73
CA PRO A 92 -9.04 9.63 5.46
C PRO A 92 -8.07 8.45 5.36
N LEU A 93 -8.49 7.21 5.61
CA LEU A 93 -7.68 6.00 5.42
C LEU A 93 -8.48 5.03 4.56
N SER A 94 -7.96 4.67 3.38
CA SER A 94 -8.58 3.65 2.55
C SER A 94 -7.54 2.81 1.82
N VAL A 95 -7.90 1.55 1.55
CA VAL A 95 -7.17 0.66 0.65
C VAL A 95 -8.15 0.18 -0.42
N GLU A 96 -7.80 0.40 -1.67
CA GLU A 96 -8.48 -0.16 -2.83
C GLU A 96 -7.59 -1.25 -3.43
N HIS A 97 -8.18 -2.41 -3.73
CA HIS A 97 -7.46 -3.54 -4.31
C HIS A 97 -7.70 -3.55 -5.81
N LEU A 98 -6.63 -3.48 -6.60
CA LEU A 98 -6.68 -3.39 -8.05
C LEU A 98 -6.09 -4.67 -8.63
N MET A 99 -6.84 -5.32 -9.52
CA MET A 99 -6.34 -6.42 -10.34
C MET A 99 -6.15 -5.89 -11.75
N LEU A 100 -4.89 -5.78 -12.18
CA LEU A 100 -4.56 -5.28 -13.52
C LEU A 100 -4.02 -6.43 -14.35
N ALA A 101 -4.28 -6.40 -15.66
CA ALA A 101 -3.59 -7.30 -16.57
C ALA A 101 -2.08 -7.12 -16.40
N ARG A 102 -1.37 -8.25 -16.23
CA ARG A 102 0.09 -8.25 -16.19
C ARG A 102 0.57 -7.72 -17.53
N GLY A 103 1.04 -6.48 -17.54
CA GLY A 103 1.57 -5.88 -18.75
C GLY A 103 2.74 -6.73 -19.24
N GLU A 104 2.76 -7.05 -20.53
CA GLU A 104 4.03 -7.39 -21.18
C GLU A 104 4.95 -6.18 -20.93
N ARG A 105 5.98 -6.35 -20.09
CA ARG A 105 7.05 -5.37 -20.06
C ARG A 105 7.60 -5.30 -21.49
N PRO A 106 7.76 -4.11 -22.09
CA PRO A 106 8.52 -4.00 -23.33
C PRO A 106 9.94 -4.55 -23.16
#